data_AF-A0A947AYJ4-F1
#
_entry.id   AF-A0A947AYJ4-F1
#
_cell.length_a   1.000
_cell.length_b   1.000
_cell.length_c   1.000
_cell.angle_alpha   90.00
_cell.angle_beta   90.00
_cell.angle_gamma   90.00
#
_symmetry.space_group_name_H-M   'P 1'
#
loop_
_entity.id
_entity.type
_entity.pdbx_description
1 polymer ?
#
loop_
_entity_poly.entity_id
_entity_poly.type
_entity_poly.pdbx_seq_one_letter_code
_entity_poly.pdbx_strand_id
1 'polypeptide(L)'
;VPPEYRAEAVIEAMGGEEVEGKRFLLPRAAKAREILPEKLEEMGGQVDVAPVYETIRPTEKSEEVQSLLEKGEISCVTFTSSSTVENFAAMFPGEDLPVLVASAAIACIGPITAETARDHGLEVDIVPAEYTVEALATKIVEYFNRNDG
;
A
#
# COMPACT_ATOMS: atom_id res chain seq x y z
N VAL A 1 -7.03 -20.18 12.60
CA VAL A 1 -6.89 -18.92 11.83
C VAL A 1 -5.59 -18.29 12.26
N PRO A 2 -4.63 -18.03 11.35
CA PRO A 2 -3.33 -17.48 11.72
C PRO A 2 -3.49 -16.09 12.33
N PRO A 3 -2.70 -15.74 13.37
CA PRO A 3 -2.77 -14.44 14.03
C PRO A 3 -2.07 -13.31 13.24
N GLU A 4 -1.27 -13.65 12.21
CA GLU A 4 -0.54 -12.67 11.39
C GLU A 4 -0.75 -12.91 9.89
N TYR A 5 -0.91 -11.81 9.13
CA TYR A 5 -1.03 -11.79 7.67
C TYR A 5 0.34 -11.92 6.99
N ARG A 6 1.09 -12.95 7.34
CA ARG A 6 2.41 -13.26 6.77
C ARG A 6 2.43 -14.69 6.25
N ALA A 7 3.05 -14.88 5.09
CA ALA A 7 3.19 -16.18 4.44
C ALA A 7 3.83 -17.23 5.37
N GLU A 8 4.74 -16.78 6.22
CA GLU A 8 5.47 -17.57 7.19
C GLU A 8 4.54 -18.11 8.31
N ALA A 9 3.57 -17.31 8.77
CA ALA A 9 2.62 -17.72 9.81
C ALA A 9 1.62 -18.78 9.30
N VAL A 10 1.34 -18.81 8.00
CA VAL A 10 0.50 -19.85 7.37
C VAL A 10 1.23 -21.20 7.42
N ILE A 11 2.52 -21.22 7.17
CA ILE A 11 3.33 -22.45 7.15
C ILE A 11 3.49 -23.01 8.57
N GLU A 12 3.75 -22.15 9.55
CA GLU A 12 3.80 -22.56 10.96
C GLU A 12 2.47 -23.14 11.45
N ALA A 13 1.34 -22.62 10.95
CA ALA A 13 0.01 -23.10 11.31
C ALA A 13 -0.36 -24.45 10.66
N MET A 14 0.29 -24.85 9.56
CA MET A 14 -0.04 -26.09 8.84
C MET A 14 0.64 -27.33 9.42
N GLY A 15 1.72 -27.17 10.21
CA GLY A 15 2.47 -28.30 10.76
C GLY A 15 3.27 -29.06 9.69
N GLY A 16 4.57 -29.24 9.90
CA GLY A 16 5.48 -29.73 8.86
C GLY A 16 5.18 -31.13 8.31
N GLU A 17 4.50 -31.98 9.08
CA GLU A 17 4.16 -33.35 8.69
C GLU A 17 2.93 -33.45 7.77
N GLU A 18 2.12 -32.39 7.62
CA GLU A 18 0.91 -32.42 6.79
C GLU A 18 1.15 -31.99 5.33
N VAL A 19 2.36 -31.55 4.98
CA VAL A 19 2.68 -30.96 3.65
C VAL A 19 3.24 -31.98 2.67
N GLU A 20 4.03 -32.95 3.13
CA GLU A 20 4.71 -33.91 2.28
C GLU A 20 3.72 -34.75 1.45
N GLY A 21 3.93 -34.79 0.13
CA GLY A 21 3.09 -35.54 -0.81
C GLY A 21 1.70 -34.96 -1.06
N LYS A 22 1.38 -33.77 -0.52
CA LYS A 22 0.12 -33.07 -0.79
C LYS A 22 0.26 -32.14 -1.99
N ARG A 23 -0.89 -31.81 -2.58
CA ARG A 23 -1.01 -30.83 -3.67
C ARG A 23 -1.76 -29.60 -3.18
N PHE A 24 -1.23 -28.43 -3.50
CA PHE A 24 -1.76 -27.13 -3.10
C PHE A 24 -2.05 -26.30 -4.36
N LEU A 25 -3.27 -25.79 -4.48
CA LEU A 25 -3.58 -24.74 -5.45
C LEU A 25 -3.44 -23.39 -4.75
N LEU A 26 -2.63 -22.49 -5.30
CA LEU A 26 -2.41 -21.16 -4.74
C LEU A 26 -2.91 -20.06 -5.71
N PRO A 27 -4.17 -19.63 -5.58
CA PRO A 27 -4.69 -18.47 -6.29
C PRO A 27 -4.05 -17.20 -5.71
N ARG A 28 -3.32 -16.43 -6.51
CA ARG A 28 -2.62 -15.22 -6.04
C ARG A 28 -2.54 -14.09 -7.07
N ALA A 29 -2.08 -12.93 -6.64
CA ALA A 29 -1.76 -11.84 -7.56
C ALA A 29 -0.63 -12.27 -8.52
N ALA A 30 -0.66 -11.79 -9.77
CA ALA A 30 0.36 -12.07 -10.79
C ALA A 30 1.78 -11.67 -10.35
N LYS A 31 1.89 -10.65 -9.49
CA LYS A 31 3.13 -10.25 -8.82
C LYS A 31 2.96 -10.40 -7.32
N ALA A 32 3.42 -11.50 -6.76
CA ALA A 32 3.44 -11.70 -5.31
C ALA A 32 4.64 -12.56 -4.88
N ARG A 33 5.05 -12.44 -3.61
CA ARG A 33 6.31 -13.01 -3.08
C ARG A 33 6.38 -14.54 -3.17
N GLU A 34 7.46 -15.12 -3.67
CA GLU A 34 7.59 -16.58 -3.88
C GLU A 34 7.82 -17.43 -2.62
N ILE A 35 7.98 -16.77 -1.46
CA ILE A 35 8.29 -17.41 -0.16
C ILE A 35 7.34 -18.56 0.21
N LEU A 36 6.03 -18.44 -0.07
CA LEU A 36 5.05 -19.46 0.31
C LEU A 36 5.10 -20.71 -0.59
N PRO A 37 5.04 -20.58 -1.93
CA PRO A 37 5.30 -21.70 -2.84
C PRO A 37 6.62 -22.42 -2.55
N GLU A 38 7.71 -21.66 -2.44
CA GLU A 38 9.06 -22.20 -2.24
C GLU A 38 9.13 -23.06 -0.97
N LYS A 39 8.63 -22.55 0.16
CA LYS A 39 8.64 -23.30 1.41
C LYS A 39 7.74 -24.53 1.40
N LEU A 40 6.57 -24.46 0.76
CA LEU A 40 5.69 -25.64 0.64
C LEU A 40 6.33 -26.74 -0.22
N GLU A 41 7.07 -26.37 -1.26
CA GLU A 41 7.85 -27.29 -2.08
C GLU A 41 9.07 -27.86 -1.32
N GLU A 42 9.78 -27.04 -0.55
CA GLU A 42 10.87 -27.49 0.34
C GLU A 42 10.40 -28.54 1.36
N MET A 43 9.15 -28.43 1.80
CA MET A 43 8.50 -29.38 2.73
C MET A 43 7.91 -30.61 2.01
N GLY A 44 8.18 -30.80 0.72
CA GLY A 44 7.75 -31.97 -0.05
C GLY A 44 6.32 -31.89 -0.61
N GLY A 45 5.69 -30.73 -0.55
CA GLY A 45 4.42 -30.45 -1.21
C GLY A 45 4.59 -30.14 -2.70
N GLN A 46 3.52 -30.28 -3.48
CA GLN A 46 3.46 -29.83 -4.88
C GLN A 46 2.54 -28.61 -4.96
N VAL A 47 3.02 -27.50 -5.50
CA VAL A 47 2.27 -26.24 -5.53
C VAL A 47 1.94 -25.85 -6.97
N ASP A 48 0.64 -25.76 -7.27
CA ASP A 48 0.11 -25.19 -8.50
C ASP A 48 -0.20 -23.70 -8.25
N VAL A 49 0.66 -22.79 -8.72
CA VAL A 49 0.43 -21.35 -8.60
C VAL A 49 -0.50 -20.88 -9.71
N ALA A 50 -1.65 -20.32 -9.33
CA ALA A 50 -2.63 -19.76 -10.25
C ALA A 50 -2.69 -18.22 -10.09
N PRO A 51 -2.14 -17.44 -11.03
CA PRO A 51 -2.33 -15.99 -11.01
C PRO A 51 -3.79 -15.66 -11.37
N VAL A 52 -4.54 -15.07 -10.44
CA VAL A 52 -5.99 -14.80 -10.61
C VAL A 52 -6.36 -13.32 -10.66
N TYR A 53 -5.42 -12.42 -10.36
CA TYR A 53 -5.59 -10.98 -10.57
C TYR A 53 -4.22 -10.29 -10.73
N GLU A 54 -4.19 -9.12 -11.38
CA GLU A 54 -2.98 -8.29 -11.48
C GLU A 54 -3.31 -6.87 -11.02
N THR A 55 -2.42 -6.29 -10.21
CA THR A 55 -2.46 -4.86 -9.91
C THR A 55 -1.81 -4.11 -11.06
N ILE A 56 -2.64 -3.55 -11.95
CA ILE A 56 -2.18 -2.67 -13.03
C ILE A 56 -2.04 -1.24 -12.51
N ARG A 57 -1.07 -0.50 -13.08
CA ARG A 57 -0.93 0.94 -12.84
C ARG A 57 -2.08 1.68 -13.54
N PRO A 58 -2.73 2.66 -12.89
CA PRO A 58 -3.72 3.50 -13.57
C PRO A 58 -3.00 4.33 -14.65
N THR A 59 -3.35 4.15 -15.92
CA THR A 59 -2.79 4.93 -17.04
C THR A 59 -3.66 6.10 -17.48
N GLU A 60 -4.90 6.20 -16.99
CA GLU A 60 -5.93 7.01 -17.66
C GLU A 60 -6.35 8.30 -16.93
N LYS A 61 -5.66 8.72 -15.86
CA LYS A 61 -6.08 9.90 -15.07
C LYS A 61 -4.97 10.80 -14.51
N SER A 62 -3.70 10.61 -14.89
CA SER A 62 -2.60 11.44 -14.37
C SER A 62 -2.76 12.91 -14.75
N GLU A 63 -3.09 13.22 -16.01
CA GLU A 63 -3.23 14.62 -16.47
C GLU A 63 -4.34 15.39 -15.75
N GLU A 64 -5.50 14.74 -15.51
CA GLU A 64 -6.61 15.35 -14.77
C GLU A 64 -6.22 15.62 -13.32
N VAL A 65 -5.62 14.62 -12.65
CA VAL A 65 -5.17 14.75 -11.26
C VAL A 65 -4.06 15.81 -11.14
N GLN A 66 -3.11 15.85 -12.06
CA GLN A 66 -2.07 16.87 -12.12
C GLN A 66 -2.69 18.26 -12.23
N SER A 67 -3.66 18.45 -13.13
CA SER A 67 -4.33 19.75 -13.27
C SER A 67 -5.07 20.18 -12.00
N LEU A 68 -5.72 19.25 -11.30
CA LEU A 68 -6.40 19.55 -10.04
C LEU A 68 -5.41 19.91 -8.92
N LEU A 69 -4.26 19.24 -8.86
CA LEU A 69 -3.19 19.55 -7.92
C LEU A 69 -2.57 20.94 -8.21
N GLU A 70 -2.20 21.22 -9.46
CA GLU A 70 -1.62 22.50 -9.88
C GLU A 70 -2.56 23.69 -9.66
N LYS A 71 -3.87 23.49 -9.81
CA LYS A 71 -4.89 24.51 -9.54
C LYS A 71 -5.22 24.66 -8.04
N GLY A 72 -4.68 23.78 -7.19
CA GLY A 72 -5.01 23.74 -5.77
C GLY A 72 -6.45 23.34 -5.46
N GLU A 73 -7.09 22.60 -6.35
CA GLU A 73 -8.46 22.08 -6.16
C GLU A 73 -8.48 20.82 -5.27
N ILE A 74 -7.33 20.19 -5.05
CA ILE A 74 -7.14 19.10 -4.09
C ILE A 74 -6.51 19.67 -2.81
N SER A 75 -7.25 19.64 -1.72
CA SER A 75 -6.77 20.11 -0.41
C SER A 75 -6.00 19.06 0.37
N CYS A 76 -6.18 17.76 0.05
CA CYS A 76 -5.50 16.68 0.75
C CYS A 76 -5.25 15.47 -0.16
N VAL A 77 -4.02 14.94 -0.10
CA VAL A 77 -3.65 13.65 -0.70
C VAL A 77 -3.47 12.64 0.43
N THR A 78 -4.15 11.50 0.31
CA THR A 78 -4.18 10.48 1.37
C THR A 78 -3.56 9.17 0.89
N PHE A 79 -2.70 8.58 1.73
CA PHE A 79 -2.03 7.31 1.47
C PHE A 79 -2.34 6.28 2.56
N THR A 80 -2.84 5.12 2.14
CA THR A 80 -3.21 4.01 3.02
C THR A 80 -2.17 2.88 3.02
N SER A 81 -1.12 2.99 2.20
CA SER A 81 0.02 2.09 2.20
C SER A 81 1.21 2.71 1.48
N SER A 82 2.42 2.22 1.73
CA SER A 82 3.61 2.60 0.95
C SER A 82 3.42 2.38 -0.55
N SER A 83 2.71 1.31 -0.96
CA SER A 83 2.45 1.07 -2.39
C SER A 83 1.59 2.15 -3.04
N THR A 84 0.70 2.82 -2.29
CA THR A 84 -0.06 3.97 -2.83
C THR A 84 0.83 5.20 -3.05
N VAL A 85 1.85 5.41 -2.21
CA VAL A 85 2.86 6.47 -2.39
C VAL A 85 3.70 6.19 -3.65
N GLU A 86 4.24 4.97 -3.77
CA GLU A 86 5.04 4.57 -4.93
C GLU A 86 4.28 4.71 -6.24
N ASN A 87 3.01 4.28 -6.25
CA ASN A 87 2.16 4.41 -7.42
C ASN A 87 1.86 5.88 -7.76
N PHE A 88 1.63 6.73 -6.75
CA PHE A 88 1.42 8.16 -6.95
C PHE A 88 2.66 8.83 -7.55
N ALA A 89 3.85 8.56 -7.01
CA ALA A 89 5.11 9.05 -7.58
C ALA A 89 5.31 8.59 -9.03
N ALA A 90 5.00 7.33 -9.33
CA ALA A 90 5.10 6.77 -10.66
C ALA A 90 4.05 7.33 -11.66
N MET A 91 2.98 7.98 -11.20
CA MET A 91 2.01 8.65 -12.08
C MET A 91 2.55 9.95 -12.68
N PHE A 92 3.55 10.57 -12.04
CA PHE A 92 4.11 11.88 -12.44
C PHE A 92 5.64 11.78 -12.66
N PRO A 93 6.10 10.95 -13.62
CA PRO A 93 7.51 10.76 -13.84
C PRO A 93 8.19 12.07 -14.29
N GLY A 94 9.17 12.53 -13.52
CA GLY A 94 9.96 13.73 -13.82
C GLY A 94 9.40 15.03 -13.22
N GLU A 95 8.25 14.97 -12.56
CA GLU A 95 7.71 16.10 -11.79
C GLU A 95 8.38 16.20 -10.41
N ASP A 96 8.46 17.42 -9.89
CA ASP A 96 8.86 17.69 -8.51
C ASP A 96 7.63 17.52 -7.61
N LEU A 97 7.47 16.33 -7.02
CA LEU A 97 6.29 15.98 -6.21
C LEU A 97 6.00 16.99 -5.09
N PRO A 98 6.99 17.44 -4.28
CA PRO A 98 6.80 18.52 -3.31
C PRO A 98 6.16 19.79 -3.89
N VAL A 99 6.56 20.20 -5.10
CA VAL A 99 5.99 21.37 -5.77
C VAL A 99 4.57 21.08 -6.27
N LEU A 100 4.37 19.91 -6.89
CA LEU A 100 3.08 19.50 -7.44
C LEU A 100 1.98 19.46 -6.37
N VAL A 101 2.30 19.00 -5.17
CA VAL A 101 1.33 18.88 -4.07
C VAL A 101 1.39 20.03 -3.07
N ALA A 102 2.08 21.13 -3.38
CA ALA A 102 2.33 22.23 -2.43
C ALA A 102 1.06 22.87 -1.82
N SER A 103 -0.09 22.74 -2.49
CA SER A 103 -1.39 23.23 -2.01
C SER A 103 -2.20 22.20 -1.22
N ALA A 104 -1.71 20.97 -1.10
CA ALA A 104 -2.41 19.85 -0.50
C ALA A 104 -1.70 19.34 0.75
N ALA A 105 -2.46 19.06 1.81
CA ALA A 105 -1.95 18.35 2.97
C ALA A 105 -1.70 16.87 2.64
N ILE A 106 -0.61 16.30 3.13
CA ILE A 106 -0.28 14.88 2.97
C ILE A 106 -0.68 14.10 4.21
N ALA A 107 -1.61 13.15 4.04
CA ALA A 107 -2.12 12.29 5.10
C ALA A 107 -1.69 10.84 4.89
N CYS A 108 -1.05 10.23 5.88
CA CYS A 108 -0.62 8.84 5.84
C CYS A 108 -1.29 8.04 6.96
N ILE A 109 -1.77 6.84 6.66
CA ILE A 109 -2.45 5.97 7.63
C ILE A 109 -1.56 5.54 8.81
N GLY A 110 -0.24 5.55 8.63
CA GLY A 110 0.70 5.07 9.62
C GLY A 110 2.16 5.40 9.30
N PRO A 111 3.09 5.09 10.22
CA PRO A 111 4.47 5.57 10.18
C PRO A 111 5.27 5.03 8.99
N ILE A 112 5.04 3.78 8.59
CA ILE A 112 5.74 3.16 7.44
C ILE A 112 5.35 3.87 6.14
N THR A 113 4.06 4.18 5.95
CA THR A 113 3.58 4.94 4.79
C THR A 113 4.14 6.36 4.79
N ALA A 114 4.22 6.99 5.97
CA ALA A 114 4.79 8.33 6.12
C ALA A 114 6.30 8.37 5.83
N GLU A 115 7.04 7.34 6.21
CA GLU A 115 8.46 7.19 5.85
C GLU A 115 8.62 7.09 4.33
N THR A 116 7.86 6.22 3.66
CA THR A 116 7.87 6.13 2.19
C THR A 116 7.53 7.47 1.54
N ALA A 117 6.54 8.21 2.04
CA ALA A 117 6.21 9.53 1.50
C ALA A 117 7.39 10.52 1.62
N ARG A 118 8.09 10.51 2.75
CA ARG A 118 9.28 11.35 2.96
C ARG A 118 10.46 10.95 2.08
N ASP A 119 10.63 9.65 1.79
CA ASP A 119 11.65 9.17 0.86
C ASP A 119 11.42 9.71 -0.57
N HIS A 120 10.16 9.99 -0.92
CA HIS A 120 9.77 10.69 -2.16
C HIS A 120 9.76 12.23 -2.03
N GLY A 121 10.30 12.77 -0.93
CA GLY A 121 10.43 14.21 -0.68
C GLY A 121 9.18 14.89 -0.12
N LEU A 122 8.08 14.17 0.09
CA LEU A 122 6.84 14.75 0.59
C LEU A 122 6.92 15.11 2.07
N GLU A 123 6.45 16.29 2.44
CA GLU A 123 6.20 16.65 3.83
C GLU A 123 4.88 16.03 4.29
N VAL A 124 4.90 15.26 5.38
CA VAL A 124 3.71 14.56 5.89
C VAL A 124 3.10 15.35 7.04
N ASP A 125 1.91 15.89 6.82
CA ASP A 125 1.18 16.73 7.78
C ASP A 125 0.38 15.91 8.80
N ILE A 126 -0.20 14.79 8.35
CA ILE A 126 -1.20 14.05 9.11
C ILE A 126 -0.81 12.58 9.21
N VAL A 127 -0.62 12.09 10.44
CA VAL A 127 -0.49 10.67 10.77
C VAL A 127 -1.32 10.39 12.03
N PRO A 128 -2.30 9.48 12.00
CA PRO A 128 -3.09 9.12 13.17
C PRO A 128 -2.28 8.24 14.14
N ALA A 129 -2.68 8.25 15.41
CA ALA A 129 -2.10 7.37 16.43
C ALA A 129 -2.53 5.91 16.25
N GLU A 130 -3.75 5.71 15.75
CA GLU A 130 -4.29 4.40 15.38
C GLU A 130 -4.25 4.25 13.85
N TYR A 131 -3.77 3.12 13.35
CA TYR A 131 -3.53 2.92 11.92
C TYR A 131 -4.76 2.36 11.21
N THR A 132 -5.90 3.04 11.38
CA THR A 132 -7.19 2.68 10.78
C THR A 132 -7.68 3.79 9.84
N VAL A 133 -8.59 3.44 8.94
CA VAL A 133 -9.19 4.41 8.01
C VAL A 133 -10.02 5.44 8.77
N GLU A 134 -10.73 5.00 9.81
CA GLU A 134 -11.54 5.85 10.67
C GLU A 134 -10.67 6.88 11.40
N ALA A 135 -9.57 6.45 12.01
CA ALA A 135 -8.66 7.34 12.72
C ALA A 135 -7.98 8.35 11.78
N LEU A 136 -7.59 7.90 10.57
CA LEU A 136 -7.06 8.77 9.53
C LEU A 136 -8.07 9.84 9.11
N ALA A 137 -9.32 9.44 8.83
CA ALA A 137 -10.39 10.36 8.46
C ALA A 137 -10.68 11.39 9.57
N THR A 138 -10.76 10.94 10.83
CA THR A 138 -10.92 11.84 11.98
C THR A 138 -9.79 12.85 12.06
N LYS A 139 -8.53 12.40 11.88
CA LYS A 139 -7.38 13.29 11.94
C LYS A 139 -7.32 14.30 10.80
N ILE A 140 -7.75 13.92 9.60
CA ILE A 140 -7.90 14.84 8.47
C ILE A 140 -8.91 15.94 8.82
N VAL A 141 -10.07 15.58 9.37
CA VAL A 141 -11.09 16.56 9.79
C VAL A 141 -10.55 17.50 10.87
N GLU A 142 -9.86 16.97 11.88
CA GLU A 142 -9.23 17.78 12.93
C GLU A 142 -8.18 18.76 12.37
N TYR A 143 -7.40 18.34 11.36
CA TYR A 143 -6.39 19.18 10.74
C TYR A 143 -7.00 20.41 10.06
N PHE A 144 -8.03 20.22 9.21
CA PHE A 144 -8.66 21.33 8.51
C PHE A 144 -9.46 22.26 9.43
N ASN A 145 -10.15 21.71 10.43
CA ASN A 145 -10.86 22.53 11.42
C ASN A 145 -9.94 23.45 12.25
N ARG A 146 -8.65 23.12 12.38
CA ARG A 146 -7.67 23.94 13.13
C ARG A 146 -7.05 25.04 12.28
N ASN A 147 -7.07 24.90 10.96
CA ASN A 147 -6.49 25.84 10.01
C ASN A 147 -7.53 26.85 9.46
N ASP A 148 -8.83 26.61 9.70
CA ASP A 148 -9.93 27.51 9.33
C ASP A 148 -10.23 28.63 10.37
N GLY A 149 -9.37 28.80 11.38
CA GLY A 149 -9.50 29.81 12.45
C GLY A 149 -8.30 30.74 12.56
#